data_AF-A0A821GVU1-F1
#
_entry.id   AF-A0A821GVU1-F1
#
_cell.length_a   1.000
_cell.length_b   1.000
_cell.length_c   1.000
_cell.angle_alpha   90.00
_cell.angle_beta   90.00
_cell.angle_gamma   90.00
#
_symmetry.space_group_name_H-M   'P 1'
#
loop_
_entity.id
_entity.type
_entity.pdbx_description
1 polymer ?
#
loop_
_entity_poly.entity_id
_entity_poly.type
_entity_poly.pdbx_seq_one_letter_code
_entity_poly.pdbx_strand_id
1 'polypeptide(L)'
;MEARSTIVSSMPTRNDLTLEQKINLIKQNEGGSSYRGLCDKFKVSIGAVSNVIKRKSEYLNDYETNLNKKIKRKTCSDFSQSINQLVYEWFTAQRAKRIPVSGPLLQAYARKAAQELGDESGFKASNGWLERFRVRYNVHFRMISGEGASVDQDTVSDWRARLSTILEQYNPVDIYNCDETGLYYKLMPDRSLVINKEEE
;
A
#
# COMPACT_ATOMS: atom_id res chain seq x y z
N MET A 1 -12.83 36.79 -36.67
CA MET A 1 -12.24 35.45 -36.47
C MET A 1 -12.75 34.92 -35.15
N GLU A 2 -13.78 34.07 -35.16
CA GLU A 2 -14.32 33.44 -33.96
C GLU A 2 -13.58 32.12 -33.70
N ALA A 3 -12.96 32.00 -32.53
CA ALA A 3 -12.33 30.78 -32.09
C ALA A 3 -13.40 29.81 -31.55
N ARG A 4 -13.60 28.69 -32.25
CA ARG A 4 -14.45 27.59 -31.78
C ARG A 4 -13.74 26.86 -30.65
N SER A 5 -14.30 26.95 -29.45
CA SER A 5 -13.90 26.17 -28.27
C SER A 5 -14.35 24.72 -28.43
N THR A 6 -13.40 23.82 -28.69
CA THR A 6 -13.64 22.37 -28.76
C THR A 6 -13.85 21.82 -27.35
N ILE A 7 -15.08 21.45 -27.00
CA ILE A 7 -15.38 20.67 -25.80
C ILE A 7 -14.85 19.24 -26.03
N VAL A 8 -13.76 18.89 -25.35
CA VAL A 8 -13.27 17.51 -25.30
C VAL A 8 -14.22 16.71 -24.40
N SER A 9 -15.13 15.94 -24.99
CA SER A 9 -15.96 14.99 -24.25
C SER A 9 -15.05 13.89 -23.68
N SER A 10 -14.94 13.80 -22.35
CA SER A 10 -14.21 12.70 -21.71
C SER A 10 -14.92 11.38 -22.02
N MET A 11 -14.20 10.41 -22.62
CA MET A 11 -14.74 9.09 -22.89
C MET A 11 -15.17 8.40 -21.58
N PRO A 12 -16.32 7.68 -21.57
CA PRO A 12 -16.76 6.97 -20.38
C PRO A 12 -15.73 5.91 -19.96
N THR A 13 -15.17 6.08 -18.77
CA THR A 13 -14.21 5.14 -18.19
C THR A 13 -14.89 3.81 -17.88
N ARG A 14 -14.26 2.70 -18.28
CA ARG A 14 -14.77 1.34 -18.02
C ARG A 14 -14.94 1.12 -16.51
N ASN A 15 -16.18 0.92 -16.04
CA ASN A 15 -16.46 0.61 -14.65
C ASN A 15 -15.98 -0.82 -14.31
N ASP A 16 -14.83 -0.92 -13.63
CA ASP A 16 -14.24 -2.19 -13.23
C ASP A 16 -14.52 -2.47 -11.75
N LEU A 17 -15.33 -3.51 -11.51
CA LEU A 17 -15.78 -3.91 -10.17
C LEU A 17 -14.61 -4.46 -9.34
N THR A 18 -14.56 -4.08 -8.06
CA THR A 18 -13.65 -4.71 -7.07
C THR A 18 -14.04 -6.17 -6.84
N LEU A 19 -13.11 -6.96 -6.30
CA LEU A 19 -13.40 -8.35 -5.91
C LEU A 19 -14.59 -8.42 -4.93
N GLU A 20 -14.62 -7.53 -3.93
CA GLU A 20 -15.75 -7.39 -3.01
C GLU A 20 -17.08 -7.07 -3.73
N GLN A 21 -17.09 -6.15 -4.70
CA GLN A 21 -18.29 -5.85 -5.48
C GLN A 21 -18.74 -7.04 -6.34
N LYS A 22 -17.79 -7.80 -6.91
CA LYS A 22 -18.08 -9.03 -7.66
C LYS A 22 -18.71 -10.10 -6.76
N ILE A 23 -18.23 -10.28 -5.54
CA ILE A 23 -18.84 -11.19 -4.56
C ILE A 23 -20.25 -10.73 -4.16
N ASN A 24 -20.43 -9.44 -3.90
CA ASN A 24 -21.75 -8.89 -3.57
C ASN A 24 -22.75 -9.05 -4.72
N LEU A 25 -22.28 -8.93 -5.97
CA LEU A 25 -23.08 -9.20 -7.17
C LEU A 25 -23.48 -10.68 -7.23
N ILE A 26 -22.55 -11.60 -7.01
CA ILE A 26 -22.82 -13.05 -6.98
C ILE A 26 -23.88 -13.39 -5.92
N LYS A 27 -23.71 -12.89 -4.69
CA LYS A 27 -24.66 -13.13 -3.59
C LYS A 27 -26.07 -12.62 -3.91
N GLN A 28 -26.18 -11.45 -4.53
CA GLN A 28 -27.49 -10.89 -4.91
C GLN A 28 -28.14 -11.64 -6.06
N ASN A 29 -27.34 -12.18 -6.98
CA ASN A 29 -27.84 -13.08 -8.03
C ASN A 29 -28.36 -14.39 -7.45
N GLU A 30 -27.66 -14.99 -6.47
CA GLU A 30 -28.13 -16.18 -5.75
C GLU A 30 -29.39 -15.90 -4.93
N GLY A 31 -29.54 -14.69 -4.41
CA GLY A 31 -30.75 -14.20 -3.75
C GLY A 31 -31.92 -13.87 -4.70
N GLY A 32 -31.82 -14.19 -5.99
CA GLY A 32 -32.92 -14.06 -6.97
C GLY A 32 -33.01 -12.71 -7.69
N SER A 33 -32.00 -11.84 -7.58
CA SER A 33 -31.99 -10.58 -8.34
C SER A 33 -31.85 -10.82 -9.84
N SER A 34 -32.63 -10.10 -10.65
CA SER A 34 -32.53 -10.19 -12.11
C SER A 34 -31.23 -9.55 -12.63
N TYR A 35 -30.76 -10.03 -13.79
CA TYR A 35 -29.55 -9.47 -14.44
C TYR A 35 -29.68 -7.98 -14.71
N ARG A 36 -30.89 -7.52 -15.08
CA ARG A 36 -31.17 -6.09 -15.32
C ARG A 36 -31.06 -5.27 -14.03
N GLY A 37 -31.63 -5.75 -12.93
CA GLY A 37 -31.50 -5.09 -11.62
C GLY A 37 -30.06 -5.01 -11.13
N LEU A 38 -29.24 -6.04 -11.40
CA LEU A 38 -27.82 -6.02 -11.08
C LEU A 38 -27.05 -5.01 -11.95
N CYS A 39 -27.38 -4.89 -13.24
CA CYS A 39 -26.77 -3.89 -14.12
C CYS A 39 -27.02 -2.46 -13.61
N ASP A 40 -28.26 -2.17 -13.22
CA ASP A 40 -28.66 -0.84 -12.76
C ASP A 40 -28.00 -0.47 -11.43
N LYS A 41 -27.85 -1.45 -10.53
CA LYS A 41 -27.25 -1.27 -9.21
C LYS A 41 -25.73 -1.10 -9.27
N PHE A 42 -25.04 -1.96 -10.02
CA PHE A 42 -23.58 -1.96 -10.11
C PHE A 42 -23.05 -1.07 -11.24
N LYS A 43 -23.92 -0.47 -12.05
CA LYS A 43 -23.58 0.38 -13.21
C LYS A 43 -22.64 -0.34 -14.18
N VAL A 44 -23.01 -1.56 -14.56
CA VAL A 44 -22.25 -2.42 -15.48
C VAL A 44 -23.15 -3.00 -16.56
N SER A 45 -22.57 -3.47 -17.66
CA SER A 45 -23.32 -4.10 -18.74
C SER A 45 -23.80 -5.51 -18.37
N ILE A 46 -24.85 -5.98 -19.04
CA ILE A 46 -25.36 -7.36 -18.91
C ILE A 46 -24.26 -8.40 -19.17
N GLY A 47 -23.40 -8.15 -20.16
CA GLY A 47 -22.26 -9.02 -20.44
C GLY A 47 -21.26 -9.08 -19.29
N ALA A 48 -21.03 -7.97 -18.59
CA ALA A 48 -20.18 -7.95 -17.40
C ALA A 48 -20.79 -8.75 -16.25
N VAL A 49 -22.09 -8.60 -15.98
CA VAL A 49 -22.82 -9.41 -14.98
C VAL A 49 -22.72 -10.90 -15.31
N SER A 50 -22.98 -11.27 -16.57
CA SER A 50 -22.87 -12.66 -17.03
C SER A 50 -21.45 -13.23 -16.85
N ASN A 51 -20.42 -12.48 -17.23
CA ASN A 51 -19.03 -12.90 -17.06
C ASN A 51 -18.63 -13.06 -15.59
N VAL A 52 -19.11 -12.18 -14.71
CA VAL A 52 -18.87 -12.30 -13.27
C VAL A 52 -19.48 -13.57 -12.70
N ILE A 53 -20.72 -13.88 -13.09
CA ILE A 53 -21.44 -15.09 -12.65
C ILE A 53 -20.77 -16.36 -13.21
N LYS A 54 -20.33 -16.35 -14.47
CA LYS A 54 -19.61 -17.47 -15.09
C LYS A 54 -18.32 -17.83 -14.34
N ARG A 55 -17.57 -16.82 -13.88
CA ARG A 55 -16.30 -16.99 -13.15
C ARG A 55 -16.49 -16.98 -11.62
N LYS A 56 -17.69 -17.32 -11.13
CA LYS A 56 -18.05 -17.27 -9.71
C LYS A 56 -17.06 -18.01 -8.80
N SER A 57 -16.70 -19.24 -9.16
CA SER A 57 -15.81 -20.10 -8.36
C SER A 57 -14.42 -19.47 -8.19
N GLU A 58 -13.87 -18.91 -9.27
CA GLU A 58 -12.60 -18.19 -9.24
C GLU A 58 -12.66 -17.00 -8.29
N TYR A 59 -13.72 -16.19 -8.35
CA TYR A 59 -13.86 -15.03 -7.48
C TYR A 59 -14.07 -15.39 -6.02
N LEU A 60 -14.78 -16.47 -5.72
CA LEU A 60 -14.93 -16.97 -4.34
C LEU A 60 -13.59 -17.43 -3.77
N ASN A 61 -12.84 -18.25 -4.51
CA ASN A 61 -11.52 -18.69 -4.11
C ASN A 61 -10.54 -17.51 -3.96
N ASP A 62 -10.55 -16.58 -4.91
CA ASP A 62 -9.74 -15.36 -4.82
C ASP A 62 -10.16 -14.50 -3.61
N TYR A 63 -11.43 -14.48 -3.20
CA TYR A 63 -11.89 -13.70 -2.04
C TYR A 63 -11.48 -14.32 -0.70
N GLU A 64 -11.38 -15.65 -0.64
CA GLU A 64 -10.86 -16.38 0.53
C GLU A 64 -9.34 -16.25 0.66
N THR A 65 -8.63 -16.31 -0.47
CA THR A 65 -7.15 -16.33 -0.49
C THR A 65 -6.50 -14.95 -0.50
N ASN A 66 -7.15 -13.92 -1.06
CA ASN A 66 -6.56 -12.58 -1.09
C ASN A 66 -6.69 -11.85 0.25
N LEU A 67 -5.56 -11.34 0.73
CA LEU A 67 -5.50 -10.50 1.94
C LEU A 67 -6.19 -9.15 1.75
N ASN A 68 -6.16 -8.58 0.54
CA ASN A 68 -6.87 -7.34 0.22
C ASN A 68 -8.05 -7.59 -0.74
N LYS A 69 -9.26 -7.49 -0.19
CA LYS A 69 -10.54 -7.69 -0.88
C LYS A 69 -10.94 -6.55 -1.83
N LYS A 70 -10.27 -5.41 -1.75
CA LYS A 70 -10.49 -4.25 -2.62
C LYS A 70 -9.75 -4.33 -3.96
N ILE A 71 -8.91 -5.36 -4.15
CA ILE A 71 -8.18 -5.58 -5.40
C ILE A 71 -9.17 -5.78 -6.56
N LYS A 72 -8.91 -5.11 -7.70
CA LYS A 72 -9.76 -5.18 -8.91
C LYS A 72 -9.34 -6.28 -9.88
N ARG A 73 -8.04 -6.64 -9.92
CA ARG A 73 -7.44 -7.59 -10.87
C ARG A 73 -6.34 -8.42 -10.22
N LYS A 74 -6.26 -9.70 -10.58
CA LYS A 74 -5.13 -10.58 -10.27
C LYS A 74 -3.93 -10.24 -11.16
N THR A 75 -2.70 -10.49 -10.69
CA THR A 75 -1.51 -10.38 -11.55
C THR A 75 -1.58 -11.47 -12.62
N CYS A 76 -1.14 -11.14 -13.84
CA CYS A 76 -1.33 -11.97 -15.01
C CYS A 76 -0.36 -13.16 -15.13
N SER A 77 0.72 -13.22 -14.34
CA SER A 77 1.71 -14.31 -14.44
C SER A 77 1.91 -15.03 -13.11
N ASP A 78 1.94 -16.36 -13.20
CA ASP A 78 2.20 -17.27 -12.09
C ASP A 78 3.56 -16.96 -11.46
N PHE A 79 4.57 -16.66 -12.29
CA PHE A 79 5.91 -16.30 -11.83
C PHE A 79 5.94 -15.07 -10.91
N SER A 80 5.26 -14.00 -11.31
CA SER A 80 5.15 -12.80 -10.46
C SER A 80 4.36 -13.07 -9.19
N GLN A 81 3.40 -13.99 -9.22
CA GLN A 81 2.66 -14.39 -8.03
C GLN A 81 3.54 -15.18 -7.07
N SER A 82 4.38 -16.09 -7.55
CA SER A 82 5.36 -16.84 -6.74
C SER A 82 6.36 -15.92 -6.03
N ILE A 83 6.93 -14.93 -6.75
CA ILE A 83 7.83 -13.95 -6.13
C ILE A 83 7.10 -13.17 -5.02
N ASN A 84 5.89 -12.68 -5.31
CA ASN A 84 5.11 -11.92 -4.33
C ASN A 84 4.82 -12.75 -3.08
N GLN A 85 4.47 -14.03 -3.24
CA GLN A 85 4.18 -14.92 -2.12
C GLN A 85 5.42 -15.14 -1.25
N LEU A 86 6.56 -15.48 -1.87
CA LEU A 86 7.81 -15.75 -1.16
C LEU A 86 8.33 -14.51 -0.41
N VAL A 87 8.23 -13.34 -1.03
CA VAL A 87 8.57 -12.06 -0.39
C VAL A 87 7.67 -11.77 0.81
N TYR A 88 6.37 -12.05 0.69
CA TYR A 88 5.43 -11.84 1.78
C TYR A 88 5.69 -12.79 2.96
N GLU A 89 5.91 -14.06 2.71
CA GLU A 89 6.26 -15.05 3.74
C GLU A 89 7.54 -14.63 4.50
N TRP A 90 8.58 -14.27 3.77
CA TRP A 90 9.81 -13.75 4.38
C TRP A 90 9.56 -12.48 5.19
N PHE A 91 8.81 -11.52 4.65
CA PHE A 91 8.47 -10.27 5.35
C PHE A 91 7.76 -10.56 6.66
N THR A 92 6.73 -11.42 6.66
CA THR A 92 6.02 -11.81 7.89
C THR A 92 6.93 -12.49 8.90
N ALA A 93 7.88 -13.33 8.44
CA ALA A 93 8.87 -13.97 9.32
C ALA A 93 9.85 -12.97 9.95
N GLN A 94 10.25 -11.91 9.23
CA GLN A 94 11.09 -10.85 9.81
C GLN A 94 10.31 -10.02 10.84
N ARG A 95 9.06 -9.68 10.52
CA ARG A 95 8.17 -8.94 11.42
C ARG A 95 7.85 -9.70 12.69
N ALA A 96 7.64 -11.01 12.62
CA ALA A 96 7.48 -11.87 13.79
C ALA A 96 8.69 -11.83 14.73
N LYS A 97 9.89 -11.56 14.20
CA LYS A 97 11.14 -11.38 14.97
C LYS A 97 11.37 -9.93 15.41
N ARG A 98 10.39 -9.04 15.21
CA ARG A 98 10.47 -7.58 15.46
C ARG A 98 11.60 -6.89 14.69
N ILE A 99 12.01 -7.45 13.55
CA ILE A 99 13.03 -6.83 12.69
C ILE A 99 12.34 -5.80 11.79
N PRO A 100 12.79 -4.53 11.78
CA PRO A 100 12.27 -3.53 10.86
C PRO A 100 12.70 -3.87 9.43
N VAL A 101 11.75 -3.83 8.49
CA VAL A 101 11.99 -4.09 7.08
C VAL A 101 11.67 -2.84 6.27
N SER A 102 12.71 -2.22 5.72
CA SER A 102 12.56 -1.05 4.84
C SER A 102 12.15 -1.44 3.42
N GLY A 103 11.60 -0.49 2.66
CA GLY A 103 11.27 -0.68 1.24
C GLY A 103 12.46 -1.17 0.40
N PRO A 104 13.65 -0.53 0.48
CA PRO A 104 14.85 -1.00 -0.22
C PRO A 104 15.28 -2.41 0.17
N LEU A 105 15.17 -2.77 1.45
CA LEU A 105 15.49 -4.12 1.92
C LEU A 105 14.52 -5.16 1.33
N LEU A 106 13.22 -4.84 1.31
CA LEU A 106 12.20 -5.69 0.71
C LEU A 106 12.44 -5.87 -0.80
N GLN A 107 12.80 -4.79 -1.52
CA GLN A 107 13.15 -4.86 -2.94
C GLN A 107 14.41 -5.71 -3.18
N ALA A 108 15.42 -5.60 -2.32
CA ALA A 108 16.63 -6.43 -2.41
C ALA A 108 16.29 -7.92 -2.23
N TYR A 109 15.47 -8.26 -1.23
CA TYR A 109 15.00 -9.62 -1.03
C TYR A 109 14.16 -10.12 -2.20
N ALA A 110 13.30 -9.27 -2.79
CA ALA A 110 12.49 -9.64 -3.94
C ALA A 110 13.31 -9.96 -5.20
N ARG A 111 14.44 -9.27 -5.41
CA ARG A 111 15.38 -9.63 -6.50
C ARG A 111 16.06 -10.96 -6.22
N LYS A 112 16.45 -11.22 -4.97
CA LYS A 112 17.02 -12.51 -4.56
C LYS A 112 16.02 -13.65 -4.76
N ALA A 113 14.79 -13.47 -4.31
CA ALA A 113 13.68 -14.41 -4.52
C ALA A 113 13.45 -14.73 -6.00
N ALA A 114 13.49 -13.71 -6.87
CA ALA A 114 13.35 -13.91 -8.31
C ALA A 114 14.51 -14.75 -8.88
N GLN A 115 15.75 -14.50 -8.47
CA GLN A 115 16.91 -15.29 -8.89
C GLN A 115 16.80 -16.75 -8.43
N GLU A 116 16.38 -16.99 -7.18
CA GLU A 116 16.17 -18.35 -6.63
C GLU A 116 15.08 -19.12 -7.39
N LEU A 117 14.09 -18.41 -7.94
CA LEU A 117 13.03 -18.99 -8.77
C LEU A 117 13.41 -19.15 -10.26
N GLY A 118 14.66 -18.83 -10.63
CA GLY A 118 15.15 -18.99 -12.01
C GLY A 118 14.66 -17.89 -12.95
N ASP A 119 14.58 -16.64 -12.48
CA ASP A 119 14.15 -15.51 -13.31
C ASP A 119 15.10 -15.24 -14.50
N GLU A 120 14.65 -15.59 -15.70
CA GLU A 120 15.34 -15.27 -16.95
C GLU A 120 15.04 -13.85 -17.45
N SER A 121 13.96 -13.22 -16.93
CA SER A 121 13.43 -11.96 -17.45
C SER A 121 14.03 -10.70 -16.81
N GLY A 122 14.77 -10.84 -15.72
CA GLY A 122 15.48 -9.75 -15.07
C GLY A 122 14.57 -8.81 -14.25
N PHE A 123 13.72 -9.37 -13.41
CA PHE A 123 12.88 -8.73 -12.41
C PHE A 123 13.66 -7.67 -11.61
N LYS A 124 13.18 -6.43 -11.67
CA LYS A 124 13.89 -5.26 -11.11
C LYS A 124 13.49 -4.89 -9.69
N ALA A 125 12.39 -5.45 -9.17
CA ALA A 125 11.75 -5.00 -7.94
C ALA A 125 11.59 -3.46 -7.91
N SER A 126 10.96 -2.90 -8.95
CA SER A 126 10.82 -1.44 -9.11
C SER A 126 9.97 -0.80 -8.02
N ASN A 127 9.98 0.53 -7.93
CA ASN A 127 9.11 1.27 -7.00
C ASN A 127 7.62 1.00 -7.28
N GLY A 128 7.23 0.89 -8.56
CA GLY A 128 5.86 0.53 -8.94
C GLY A 128 5.47 -0.90 -8.54
N TRP A 129 6.42 -1.85 -8.56
CA TRP A 129 6.18 -3.17 -7.99
C TRP A 129 5.99 -3.10 -6.47
N LEU A 130 6.88 -2.39 -5.76
CA LEU A 130 6.81 -2.24 -4.31
C LEU A 130 5.48 -1.64 -3.87
N GLU A 131 5.01 -0.60 -4.55
CA GLU A 131 3.71 0.02 -4.27
C GLU A 131 2.56 -0.98 -4.43
N ARG A 132 2.54 -1.74 -5.54
CA ARG A 132 1.52 -2.76 -5.80
C ARG A 132 1.58 -3.91 -4.79
N PHE A 133 2.78 -4.32 -4.38
CA PHE A 133 2.99 -5.33 -3.35
C PHE A 133 2.37 -4.87 -2.03
N ARG A 134 2.67 -3.63 -1.60
CA ARG A 134 2.11 -3.05 -0.38
C ARG A 134 0.58 -3.03 -0.40
N VAL A 135 -0.01 -2.54 -1.48
CA VAL A 135 -1.47 -2.50 -1.63
C VAL A 135 -2.05 -3.92 -1.57
N ARG A 136 -1.40 -4.89 -2.22
CA ARG A 136 -1.89 -6.27 -2.25
C ARG A 136 -1.91 -6.95 -0.89
N TYR A 137 -0.82 -6.82 -0.15
CA TYR A 137 -0.63 -7.47 1.15
C TYR A 137 -1.06 -6.58 2.32
N ASN A 138 -1.65 -5.41 2.04
CA ASN A 138 -2.07 -4.42 3.02
C ASN A 138 -0.93 -4.03 3.98
N VAL A 139 0.25 -3.83 3.40
CA VAL A 139 1.47 -3.44 4.10
C VAL A 139 1.62 -1.93 4.04
N HIS A 140 1.75 -1.28 5.19
CA HIS A 140 1.86 0.17 5.33
C HIS A 140 3.27 0.58 5.68
N PHE A 141 3.66 1.78 5.29
CA PHE A 141 4.92 2.37 5.74
C PHE A 141 4.67 3.13 7.03
N ARG A 142 5.37 2.77 8.11
CA ARG A 142 5.36 3.52 9.37
C ARG A 142 6.78 3.84 9.80
N MET A 143 6.96 5.03 10.36
CA MET A 143 8.17 5.39 11.10
C MET A 143 8.08 4.67 12.44
N ILE A 144 9.05 3.78 12.73
CA ILE A 144 9.07 3.01 13.98
C ILE A 144 9.74 3.83 15.10
N SER A 145 10.63 4.77 14.75
CA SER A 145 11.31 5.62 15.73
C SER A 145 11.43 7.05 15.21
N GLY A 146 10.76 7.99 15.89
CA GLY A 146 11.11 9.39 15.88
C GLY A 146 11.21 9.83 17.34
N GLU A 147 12.32 10.43 17.74
CA GLU A 147 12.60 10.84 19.14
C GLU A 147 11.50 11.73 19.74
N GLY A 148 10.73 12.43 18.90
CA GLY A 148 9.59 13.24 19.31
C GLY A 148 8.39 12.47 19.87
N ALA A 149 8.34 11.14 19.74
CA ALA A 149 7.24 10.33 20.26
C ALA A 149 7.38 9.98 21.76
N SER A 150 8.56 10.19 22.36
CA SER A 150 8.82 9.87 23.77
C SER A 150 8.88 11.11 24.68
N VAL A 151 8.65 12.30 24.15
CA VAL A 151 8.67 13.54 24.94
C VAL A 151 7.25 13.92 25.33
N ASP A 152 7.05 14.09 26.63
CA ASP A 152 5.79 14.54 27.22
C ASP A 152 5.40 15.97 26.72
N GLN A 153 4.12 16.18 26.42
CA GLN A 153 3.67 17.46 25.83
C GLN A 153 3.80 18.64 26.81
N ASP A 154 3.66 18.39 28.12
CA ASP A 154 3.81 19.43 29.13
C ASP A 154 5.27 19.88 29.18
N THR A 155 6.21 18.93 29.10
CA THR A 155 7.65 19.20 28.99
C THR A 155 7.98 20.06 27.75
N VAL A 156 7.36 19.79 26.59
CA VAL A 156 7.55 20.60 25.38
C VAL A 156 7.03 22.03 25.57
N SER A 157 5.88 22.20 26.22
CA SER A 157 5.28 23.51 26.50
C SER A 157 6.19 24.35 27.40
N ASP A 158 6.70 23.74 28.49
CA ASP A 158 7.58 24.39 29.45
C ASP A 158 8.89 24.84 28.80
N TRP A 159 9.49 23.99 27.96
CA TRP A 159 10.71 24.35 27.23
C TRP A 159 10.49 25.46 26.21
N ARG A 160 9.34 25.52 25.54
CA ARG A 160 9.02 26.64 24.63
C ARG A 160 8.99 27.97 25.36
N ALA A 161 8.34 28.03 26.52
CA ALA A 161 8.28 29.25 27.33
C ALA A 161 9.68 29.68 27.81
N ARG A 162 10.48 28.73 28.31
CA ARG A 162 11.85 29.01 28.78
C ARG A 162 12.80 29.43 27.65
N LEU A 163 12.69 28.80 26.49
CA LEU A 163 13.53 29.11 25.34
C LEU A 163 13.33 30.55 24.89
N SER A 164 12.09 31.04 24.81
CA SER A 164 11.80 32.43 24.45
C SER A 164 12.53 33.44 25.37
N THR A 165 12.49 33.22 26.68
CA THR A 165 13.18 34.08 27.67
C THR A 165 14.71 34.02 27.54
N ILE A 166 15.27 32.87 27.17
CA ILE A 166 16.71 32.72 26.96
C ILE A 166 17.13 33.45 25.68
N LEU A 167 16.38 33.31 24.59
CA LEU A 167 16.71 33.92 23.29
C LEU A 167 16.66 35.45 23.32
N GLU A 168 15.80 36.05 24.16
CA GLU A 168 15.75 37.51 24.36
C GLU A 168 17.07 38.12 24.88
N GLN A 169 17.94 37.32 25.48
CA GLN A 169 19.24 37.76 26.02
C GLN A 169 20.35 37.83 24.95
N TYR A 170 20.07 37.35 23.73
CA TYR A 170 21.04 37.27 22.65
C TYR A 170 20.53 37.99 21.40
N ASN A 171 21.44 38.58 20.62
CA ASN A 171 21.08 39.16 19.33
C ASN A 171 20.77 38.02 18.34
N PRO A 172 19.75 38.13 17.47
CA PRO A 172 19.46 37.09 16.47
C PRO A 172 20.64 36.59 15.63
N VAL A 173 21.67 37.42 15.40
CA VAL A 173 22.89 37.03 14.67
C VAL A 173 23.79 36.05 15.44
N ASP A 174 23.61 35.96 16.76
CA ASP A 174 24.38 35.10 17.67
C ASP A 174 23.61 33.81 18.04
N ILE A 175 22.42 33.60 17.46
CA ILE A 175 21.60 32.40 17.69
C ILE A 175 21.90 31.37 16.60
N TYR A 176 22.59 30.29 16.99
CA TYR A 176 22.91 29.19 16.08
C TYR A 176 22.05 27.97 16.39
N ASN A 177 21.53 27.34 15.34
CA ASN A 177 20.98 25.99 15.47
C ASN A 177 22.13 24.99 15.39
N CYS A 178 22.33 24.21 16.44
CA CYS A 178 23.25 23.09 16.47
C CYS A 178 22.44 21.84 16.74
N ASP A 179 22.59 20.84 15.88
CA ASP A 179 21.92 19.56 16.03
C ASP A 179 22.92 18.44 15.77
N GLU A 180 22.75 17.31 16.46
CA GLU A 180 23.64 16.17 16.31
C GLU A 180 23.30 15.43 15.02
N THR A 181 24.26 15.34 14.09
CA THR A 181 24.17 14.38 12.99
C THR A 181 24.86 13.10 13.42
N GLY A 182 24.08 12.10 13.82
CA GLY A 182 24.59 10.76 14.08
C GLY A 182 25.09 10.09 12.80
N LEU A 183 26.36 9.69 12.76
CA LEU A 183 26.90 8.83 11.70
C LEU A 183 26.56 7.37 12.01
N TYR A 184 25.45 6.91 11.48
CA TYR A 184 24.96 5.55 11.72
C TYR A 184 25.57 4.54 10.74
N TYR A 185 26.68 3.92 11.11
CA TYR A 185 27.27 2.79 10.36
C TYR A 185 26.59 1.48 10.77
N LYS A 186 25.87 0.84 9.83
CA LYS A 186 25.14 -0.43 10.01
C LYS A 186 23.98 -0.41 11.03
N LEU A 187 23.47 0.75 11.41
CA LEU A 187 22.28 0.82 12.26
C LEU A 187 21.03 0.32 11.51
N MET A 188 20.09 -0.29 12.22
CA MET A 188 18.81 -0.69 11.64
C MET A 188 17.98 0.53 11.24
N PRO A 189 17.16 0.45 10.18
CA PRO A 189 16.31 1.56 9.75
C PRO A 189 15.33 1.99 10.85
N ASP A 190 15.16 3.31 11.00
CA ASP A 190 14.14 4.01 11.80
C ASP A 190 12.71 3.84 11.24
N ARG A 191 12.60 3.35 10.00
CA ARG A 191 11.36 3.22 9.22
C ARG A 191 11.16 1.79 8.76
N SER A 192 9.94 1.27 8.96
CA SER A 192 9.59 -0.09 8.57
C SER A 192 8.25 -0.16 7.86
N LEU A 193 8.13 -1.18 7.04
CA LEU A 193 6.85 -1.70 6.58
C LEU A 193 6.18 -2.50 7.71
N VAL A 194 4.86 -2.33 7.89
CA VAL A 194 4.05 -2.96 8.95
C VAL A 194 2.73 -3.49 8.38
N ILE A 195 2.13 -4.49 9.03
CA ILE A 195 0.81 -5.04 8.66
C ILE A 195 -0.22 -4.48 9.65
N ASN A 196 -1.45 -4.22 9.20
CA ASN A 196 -2.55 -3.75 10.08
C ASN A 196 -2.84 -4.61 11.32
N LYS A 197 -2.32 -5.84 11.41
CA LYS A 197 -2.51 -6.71 12.58
C LYS A 197 -1.51 -6.46 13.71
N GLU A 198 -0.52 -5.60 13.51
CA GLU A 198 0.46 -5.21 14.54
C GLU A 198 -0.02 -4.01 15.38
N GLU A 199 -1.34 -3.81 15.53
CA GLU A 199 -1.92 -2.69 16.28
C GLU A 199 -1.99 -2.91 17.81
N GLU A 200 -1.10 -3.73 18.38
CA GLU A 200 -0.94 -3.89 19.84
C GLU A 200 0.48 -3.56 20.30
#